data_AF-A0A1F6GEE1-F1
#
_entry.id   AF-A0A1F6GEE1-F1
#
_cell.length_a   1.000
_cell.length_b   1.000
_cell.length_c   1.000
_cell.angle_alpha   90.00
_cell.angle_beta   90.00
_cell.angle_gamma   90.00
#
_symmetry.space_group_name_H-M   'P 1'
#
loop_
_entity.id
_entity.type
_entity.pdbx_description
1 polymer ?
#
loop_
_entity_poly.entity_id
_entity_poly.type
_entity_poly.pdbx_seq_one_letter_code
_entity_poly.pdbx_strand_id
1 'polypeptide(L)'
;MSTPINTASSTKVKWVWIGIRGILSLALGNAGVQKLLHSDEMVGNMTHLGYPEYLLTILGIAYLLGIIALWQPWSAALREWAHAGFTIAMLGAFASHLFVGDPAQYFAPSLVFLVLFQVAYILEKKYSPK
;
A
#
# COMPACT_ATOMS: atom_id res chain seq x y z
N MET A 1 32.85 -19.56 -3.80
CA MET A 1 32.06 -20.63 -4.44
C MET A 1 30.60 -20.20 -4.42
N SER A 2 30.12 -19.55 -5.48
CA SER A 2 28.73 -19.08 -5.59
C SER A 2 27.84 -20.26 -5.95
N THR A 3 26.99 -20.70 -5.03
CA THR A 3 26.00 -21.75 -5.27
C THR A 3 25.10 -21.36 -6.45
N PRO A 4 24.94 -22.24 -7.46
CA PRO A 4 24.08 -21.95 -8.60
C PRO A 4 22.62 -21.93 -8.14
N ILE A 5 21.94 -20.80 -8.39
CA ILE A 5 20.52 -20.64 -8.09
C ILE A 5 19.75 -21.60 -9.02
N ASN A 6 19.11 -22.62 -8.44
CA ASN A 6 18.32 -23.61 -9.15
C ASN A 6 17.12 -22.93 -9.84
N THR A 7 17.12 -22.93 -11.17
CA THR A 7 16.19 -22.19 -12.05
C THR A 7 14.74 -22.67 -11.93
N ALA A 8 14.48 -23.88 -11.44
CA ALA A 8 13.14 -24.39 -11.16
C ALA A 8 12.46 -23.73 -9.93
N SER A 9 13.24 -23.15 -9.01
CA SER A 9 12.70 -22.42 -7.85
C SER A 9 12.19 -21.01 -8.22
N SER A 10 12.69 -20.43 -9.30
CA SER A 10 12.42 -19.06 -9.75
C SER A 10 10.93 -18.81 -10.05
N THR A 11 10.26 -19.76 -10.73
CA THR A 11 8.84 -19.61 -11.12
C THR A 11 7.91 -19.67 -9.92
N LYS A 12 8.12 -20.63 -8.99
CA LYS A 12 7.29 -20.74 -7.78
C LYS A 12 7.40 -19.50 -6.91
N VAL A 13 8.63 -18.99 -6.75
CA VAL A 13 8.92 -17.76 -6.01
C VAL A 13 8.22 -16.56 -6.66
N LYS A 14 8.28 -16.41 -7.99
CA LYS A 14 7.55 -15.37 -8.73
C LYS A 14 6.05 -15.36 -8.44
N TRP A 15 5.39 -16.53 -8.46
CA TRP A 15 3.95 -16.62 -8.19
C TRP A 15 3.59 -16.26 -6.74
N VAL A 16 4.43 -16.61 -5.78
CA VAL A 16 4.25 -16.20 -4.38
C VAL A 16 4.26 -14.67 -4.25
N TRP A 17 5.19 -13.98 -4.92
CA TRP A 17 5.25 -12.51 -4.89
C TRP A 17 4.06 -11.84 -5.56
N ILE A 18 3.65 -12.37 -6.72
CA ILE A 18 2.44 -11.91 -7.41
C ILE A 18 1.22 -12.09 -6.48
N GLY A 19 1.14 -13.20 -5.75
CA GLY A 19 0.10 -13.45 -4.75
C GLY A 19 0.11 -12.43 -3.61
N ILE A 20 1.27 -12.19 -2.98
CA ILE A 20 1.40 -11.21 -1.88
C ILE A 20 1.02 -9.81 -2.36
N ARG A 21 1.56 -9.39 -3.52
CA ARG A 21 1.19 -8.11 -4.14
C ARG A 21 -0.31 -8.05 -4.44
N GLY A 22 -0.91 -9.15 -4.90
CA GLY A 22 -2.35 -9.29 -5.14
C GLY A 22 -3.16 -8.99 -3.90
N ILE A 23 -2.85 -9.67 -2.80
CA ILE A 23 -3.54 -9.51 -1.52
C ILE A 23 -3.42 -8.07 -0.99
N LEU A 24 -2.20 -7.50 -1.02
CA LEU A 24 -1.99 -6.11 -0.60
C LEU A 24 -2.76 -5.12 -1.49
N SER A 25 -2.78 -5.36 -2.80
CA SER A 25 -3.51 -4.51 -3.75
C SER A 25 -5.02 -4.60 -3.56
N LEU A 26 -5.55 -5.76 -3.20
CA LEU A 26 -6.97 -5.91 -2.88
C LEU A 26 -7.34 -5.15 -1.61
N ALA A 27 -6.52 -5.22 -0.56
CA ALA A 27 -6.74 -4.46 0.68
C ALA A 27 -6.71 -2.94 0.41
N LEU A 28 -5.69 -2.47 -0.31
CA LEU A 28 -5.58 -1.07 -0.72
C LEU A 28 -6.72 -0.65 -1.66
N GLY A 29 -7.15 -1.55 -2.56
CA GLY A 29 -8.23 -1.30 -3.51
C GLY A 29 -9.55 -1.11 -2.79
N ASN A 30 -9.89 -2.00 -1.85
CA ASN A 30 -11.05 -1.84 -0.99
C ASN A 30 -11.00 -0.53 -0.21
N ALA A 31 -9.84 -0.18 0.37
CA ALA A 31 -9.67 1.08 1.08
C ALA A 31 -9.83 2.32 0.17
N GLY A 32 -9.43 2.22 -1.11
CA GLY A 32 -9.64 3.28 -2.10
C GLY A 32 -11.11 3.40 -2.51
N VAL A 33 -11.79 2.27 -2.73
CA VAL A 33 -13.23 2.23 -3.06
C VAL A 33 -14.06 2.80 -1.92
N GLN A 34 -13.81 2.40 -0.67
CA GLN A 34 -14.55 2.95 0.48
C GLN A 34 -14.37 4.46 0.63
N LYS A 35 -13.17 4.98 0.33
CA LYS A 35 -12.93 6.43 0.29
C LYS A 35 -13.75 7.11 -0.81
N LEU A 36 -13.89 6.51 -1.99
CA LEU A 36 -14.72 7.07 -3.08
C LEU A 36 -16.22 6.98 -2.79
N LEU A 37 -16.64 5.95 -2.06
CA LEU A 37 -18.01 5.79 -1.62
C LEU A 37 -18.37 6.66 -0.42
N HIS A 38 -17.41 7.39 0.16
CA HIS A 38 -17.60 8.22 1.34
C HIS A 38 -18.31 7.43 2.45
N SER A 39 -17.83 6.21 2.73
CA SER A 39 -18.44 5.37 3.76
C SER A 39 -18.42 6.06 5.12
N ASP A 40 -19.43 5.79 5.96
CA ASP A 40 -19.58 6.43 7.29
C ASP A 40 -18.31 6.34 8.13
N GLU A 41 -17.59 5.21 8.07
CA GLU A 41 -16.30 5.03 8.72
C GLU A 41 -15.23 6.01 8.20
N MET A 42 -15.12 6.17 6.88
CA MET A 42 -14.12 7.05 6.27
C MET A 42 -14.45 8.52 6.53
N VAL A 43 -15.72 8.91 6.43
CA VAL A 43 -16.18 10.28 6.74
C VAL A 43 -15.96 10.57 8.23
N GLY A 44 -16.33 9.65 9.11
CA GLY A 44 -16.08 9.76 10.55
C GLY A 44 -14.60 9.95 10.88
N ASN A 45 -13.71 9.20 10.22
CA ASN A 45 -12.26 9.38 10.37
C ASN A 45 -11.79 10.76 9.89
N MET A 46 -12.30 11.28 8.76
CA MET A 46 -11.95 12.63 8.31
C MET A 46 -12.41 13.69 9.31
N THR A 47 -13.66 13.60 9.78
CA THR A 47 -14.21 14.55 10.76
C THR A 47 -13.42 14.52 12.06
N HIS A 48 -13.11 13.33 12.58
CA HIS A 48 -12.32 13.14 13.79
C HIS A 48 -10.92 13.75 13.67
N LEU A 49 -10.26 13.55 12.53
CA LEU A 49 -8.93 14.10 12.25
C LEU A 49 -8.95 15.59 11.86
N GLY A 50 -10.12 16.20 11.72
CA GLY A 50 -10.27 17.58 11.27
C GLY A 50 -9.94 17.80 9.78
N TYR A 51 -9.98 16.73 8.98
CA TYR A 51 -9.76 16.81 7.53
C TYR A 51 -11.06 17.07 6.76
N PRO A 52 -10.99 17.83 5.66
CA PRO A 52 -12.14 18.05 4.82
C PRO A 52 -12.49 16.79 4.01
N GLU A 53 -13.78 16.52 3.87
CA GLU A 53 -14.30 15.30 3.25
C GLU A 53 -13.86 15.08 1.79
N TYR A 54 -13.66 16.17 1.02
CA TYR A 54 -13.17 16.06 -0.36
C TYR A 54 -11.82 15.34 -0.47
N LEU A 55 -11.03 15.29 0.61
CA LEU A 55 -9.76 14.57 0.66
C LEU A 55 -9.96 13.07 0.45
N LEU A 56 -11.13 12.51 0.83
CA LEU A 56 -11.50 11.13 0.54
C LEU A 56 -11.53 10.86 -0.96
N THR A 57 -12.12 11.76 -1.75
CA THR A 57 -12.17 11.62 -3.21
C THR A 57 -10.77 11.63 -3.81
N ILE A 58 -9.92 12.56 -3.37
CA ILE A 58 -8.53 12.67 -3.85
C ILE A 58 -7.75 11.40 -3.51
N LEU A 59 -7.79 10.97 -2.25
CA LEU A 59 -7.08 9.77 -1.80
C LEU A 59 -7.64 8.51 -2.45
N GLY A 60 -8.96 8.39 -2.62
CA GLY A 60 -9.60 7.27 -3.28
C GLY A 60 -9.12 7.10 -4.72
N ILE A 61 -9.13 8.18 -5.50
CA ILE A 61 -8.59 8.18 -6.88
C ILE A 61 -7.10 7.82 -6.87
N ALA A 62 -6.32 8.44 -5.98
CA ALA A 62 -4.89 8.17 -5.87
C ALA A 62 -4.57 6.71 -5.52
N TYR A 63 -5.36 6.08 -4.65
CA TYR A 63 -5.21 4.67 -4.30
C TYR A 63 -5.46 3.76 -5.50
N LEU A 64 -6.51 4.00 -6.28
CA LEU A 64 -6.79 3.21 -7.48
C LEU A 64 -5.70 3.39 -8.55
N LEU A 65 -5.27 4.63 -8.79
CA LEU A 65 -4.15 4.91 -9.71
C LEU A 65 -2.84 4.28 -9.23
N GLY A 66 -2.58 4.32 -7.93
CA GLY A 66 -1.40 3.68 -7.32
C GLY A 66 -1.39 2.17 -7.54
N ILE A 67 -2.54 1.50 -7.40
CA ILE A 67 -2.66 0.07 -7.68
C ILE A 67 -2.41 -0.22 -9.16
N ILE A 68 -2.99 0.55 -10.08
CA ILE A 68 -2.72 0.41 -11.52
C ILE A 68 -1.22 0.57 -11.80
N ALA A 69 -0.59 1.57 -11.18
CA ALA A 69 0.84 1.83 -11.32
C ALA A 69 1.74 0.73 -10.70
N LEU A 70 1.28 -0.01 -9.69
CA LEU A 70 1.97 -1.17 -9.13
C LEU A 70 1.98 -2.39 -10.07
N TRP A 71 0.90 -2.57 -10.84
CA TRP A 71 0.71 -3.77 -11.67
C TRP A 71 1.17 -3.62 -13.11
N GLN A 72 1.35 -2.40 -13.61
CA GLN A 72 1.86 -2.22 -14.95
C GLN A 72 3.30 -2.80 -15.11
N PRO A 73 3.65 -3.32 -16.29
CA PRO A 73 4.99 -3.83 -16.58
C PRO A 73 5.95 -2.84 -17.26
N TRP A 74 5.46 -1.71 -17.82
CA TRP A 74 6.20 -0.87 -18.77
C TRP A 74 7.03 0.27 -18.15
N SER A 75 6.81 0.66 -16.88
CA SER A 75 7.52 1.79 -16.25
C SER A 75 7.95 1.46 -14.83
N ALA A 76 9.25 1.26 -14.60
CA ALA A 76 9.78 1.11 -13.24
C ALA A 76 9.54 2.38 -12.39
N ALA A 77 9.63 3.56 -13.00
CA ALA A 77 9.42 4.83 -12.31
C ALA A 77 8.00 4.91 -11.73
N LEU A 78 6.95 4.64 -12.50
CA LEU A 78 5.56 4.70 -12.01
C LEU A 78 5.34 3.76 -10.81
N ARG A 79 6.01 2.60 -10.81
CA ARG A 79 5.95 1.66 -9.70
C ARG A 79 6.58 2.24 -8.43
N GLU A 80 7.75 2.87 -8.56
CA GLU A 80 8.42 3.55 -7.45
C GLU A 80 7.60 4.72 -6.92
N TRP A 81 6.97 5.51 -7.80
CA TRP A 81 6.02 6.56 -7.41
C TRP A 81 4.82 6.01 -6.65
N ALA A 82 4.26 4.86 -7.06
CA ALA A 82 3.18 4.21 -6.34
C ALA A 82 3.63 3.77 -4.94
N HIS A 83 4.80 3.15 -4.83
CA HIS A 83 5.37 2.77 -3.52
C HIS A 83 5.58 3.99 -2.62
N ALA A 84 6.13 5.09 -3.14
CA ALA A 84 6.31 6.33 -2.41
C ALA A 84 4.96 6.92 -1.96
N GLY A 85 3.97 6.99 -2.85
CA GLY A 85 2.64 7.51 -2.55
C GLY A 85 1.93 6.74 -1.44
N PHE A 86 1.91 5.40 -1.51
CA PHE A 86 1.33 4.58 -0.46
C PHE A 86 2.08 4.70 0.86
N THR A 87 3.41 4.76 0.82
CA THR A 87 4.25 4.99 2.01
C THR A 87 3.89 6.31 2.68
N ILE A 88 3.82 7.40 1.91
CA ILE A 88 3.46 8.73 2.42
C ILE A 88 2.05 8.73 2.99
N ALA A 89 1.09 8.10 2.31
CA ALA A 89 -0.29 8.04 2.79
C ALA A 89 -0.42 7.29 4.13
N MET A 90 0.28 6.17 4.30
CA MET A 90 0.28 5.40 5.54
C MET A 90 1.00 6.12 6.68
N LEU A 91 2.14 6.76 6.39
CA LEU A 91 2.84 7.62 7.36
C LEU A 91 1.98 8.81 7.78
N GLY A 92 1.29 9.43 6.81
CA GLY A 92 0.34 10.51 7.05
C GLY A 92 -0.76 10.06 8.01
N ALA A 93 -1.46 8.96 7.71
CA ALA A 93 -2.49 8.41 8.58
C ALA A 93 -1.98 8.11 10.00
N PHE A 94 -0.81 7.46 10.12
CA PHE A 94 -0.18 7.20 11.41
C PHE A 94 0.09 8.49 12.19
N ALA A 95 0.69 9.49 11.53
CA ALA A 95 0.99 10.77 12.15
C ALA A 95 -0.28 11.53 12.56
N SER A 96 -1.31 11.57 11.71
CA SER A 96 -2.58 12.25 11.99
C SER A 96 -3.23 11.74 13.27
N HIS A 97 -3.37 10.41 13.40
CA HIS A 97 -3.93 9.79 14.59
C HIS A 97 -3.05 10.02 15.83
N LEU A 98 -1.72 9.98 15.66
CA LEU A 98 -0.79 10.26 16.76
C LEU A 98 -0.92 11.72 17.27
N PHE A 99 -1.05 12.69 16.37
CA PHE A 99 -1.16 14.11 16.72
C PHE A 99 -2.50 14.48 17.37
N VAL A 100 -3.58 13.79 17.02
CA VAL A 100 -4.90 13.96 17.67
C VAL A 100 -4.97 13.22 19.00
N GLY A 101 -3.95 12.44 19.35
CA GLY A 101 -3.85 11.74 20.64
C GLY A 101 -4.66 10.44 20.70
N ASP A 102 -4.91 9.83 19.54
CA ASP A 102 -5.68 8.59 19.48
C ASP A 102 -4.96 7.42 20.14
N PRO A 103 -5.71 6.49 20.75
CA PRO A 103 -5.14 5.25 21.23
C PRO A 103 -4.57 4.42 20.07
N ALA A 104 -3.61 3.55 20.39
CA ALA A 104 -2.83 2.78 19.41
C ALA A 104 -3.67 1.98 18.40
N GLN A 105 -4.90 1.59 18.75
CA GLN A 105 -5.81 0.88 17.85
C GLN A 105 -6.10 1.62 16.54
N TYR A 106 -6.03 2.96 16.51
CA TYR A 106 -6.32 3.74 15.30
C TYR A 106 -5.11 3.86 14.36
N PHE A 107 -3.90 4.00 14.90
CA PHE A 107 -2.69 4.18 14.09
C PHE A 107 -1.88 2.90 13.86
N ALA A 108 -2.02 1.88 14.74
CA ALA A 108 -1.28 0.63 14.62
C ALA A 108 -1.57 -0.10 13.30
N PRO A 109 -2.82 -0.18 12.79
CA PRO A 109 -3.08 -0.79 11.49
C PRO A 109 -2.28 -0.14 10.36
N SER A 110 -2.20 1.20 10.31
CA SER A 110 -1.42 1.93 9.30
C SER A 110 0.06 1.60 9.37
N LEU A 111 0.63 1.50 10.58
CA LEU A 111 2.04 1.14 10.77
C LEU A 111 2.32 -0.31 10.39
N VAL A 112 1.46 -1.25 10.78
CA VAL A 112 1.59 -2.67 10.44
C VAL A 112 1.51 -2.87 8.93
N PHE A 113 0.52 -2.25 8.26
CA PHE A 113 0.39 -2.31 6.81
C PHE A 113 1.59 -1.69 6.11
N LEU A 114 2.11 -0.58 6.61
CA LEU A 114 3.33 0.04 6.08
C LEU A 114 4.51 -0.92 6.13
N VAL A 115 4.77 -1.54 7.29
CA VAL A 115 5.87 -2.50 7.44
C VAL A 115 5.69 -3.67 6.48
N LEU A 116 4.49 -4.27 6.41
CA LEU A 116 4.21 -5.38 5.49
C LEU A 116 4.41 -4.98 4.03
N PHE A 117 3.96 -3.78 3.64
CA PHE A 117 4.09 -3.26 2.29
C PHE A 117 5.56 -3.04 1.91
N GLN A 118 6.37 -2.45 2.81
CA GLN A 118 7.79 -2.21 2.57
C GLN A 118 8.61 -3.49 2.57
N VAL A 119 8.31 -4.43 3.48
CA VAL A 119 8.95 -5.76 3.48
C VAL A 119 8.64 -6.49 2.18
N ALA A 120 7.37 -6.47 1.72
CA ALA A 120 7.00 -7.08 0.45
C ALA A 120 7.77 -6.47 -0.72
N TYR A 121 7.92 -5.14 -0.76
CA TYR A 121 8.69 -4.43 -1.80
C TYR A 121 10.18 -4.81 -1.80
N ILE A 122 10.83 -4.79 -0.63
CA ILE A 122 12.26 -5.11 -0.50
C ILE A 122 12.52 -6.55 -0.92
N LEU A 123 11.66 -7.48 -0.49
CA LEU A 123 11.80 -8.88 -0.85
C LEU A 123 11.56 -9.11 -2.35
N GLU A 124 10.54 -8.47 -2.94
CA GLU A 124 10.31 -8.53 -4.38
C GLU A 124 11.54 -8.07 -5.16
N LYS A 125 12.12 -6.93 -4.81
CA LYS A 125 13.33 -6.39 -5.47
C LYS A 125 14.52 -7.35 -5.35
N LYS A 126 14.61 -8.13 -4.27
CA LYS A 126 15.67 -9.11 -4.05
C LYS A 126 15.49 -10.40 -4.86
N TYR A 127 14.24 -10.84 -5.08
CA TYR A 127 13.94 -12.16 -5.65
C TYR A 127 13.28 -12.13 -7.04
N SER A 128 12.92 -10.97 -7.57
CA SER A 128 12.44 -10.86 -8.94
C SER A 128 13.62 -10.91 -9.92
N PRO A 129 13.65 -11.86 -10.88
CA PRO A 129 14.68 -11.87 -11.92
C PRO A 129 14.60 -10.58 -12.74
N LYS A 130 15.75 -9.99 -13.04
CA LYS A 130 15.86 -8.86 -13.98
C LYS A 130 15.54 -9.32 -15.40
#